data_AF-A0A849PGP7-F1
#
_entry.id   AF-A0A849PGP7-F1
#
_cell.length_a   1.000
_cell.length_b   1.000
_cell.length_c   1.000
_cell.angle_alpha   90.00
_cell.angle_beta   90.00
_cell.angle_gamma   90.00
#
_symmetry.space_group_name_H-M   'P 1'
#
loop_
_entity.id
_entity.type
_entity.pdbx_description
1 polymer ?
#
loop_
_entity_poly.entity_id
_entity_poly.type
_entity_poly.pdbx_seq_one_letter_code
_entity_poly.pdbx_strand_id
1 'polypeptide(L)'
;MHIAESSTELAIRFVIELFWIYACIYAVRSTKLIYWRQGWYVVLLGCLIHAAYILVALAEIQYAGMLRNLGMGIVAVGILMLAKRMKTIMG
;
A
#
# COMPACT_ATOMS: atom_id res chain seq x y z
N MET A 1 -10.80 -28.13 13.66
CA MET A 1 -11.56 -27.10 12.91
C MET A 1 -10.87 -25.72 12.94
N HIS A 2 -10.04 -25.42 13.95
CA HIS A 2 -9.35 -24.13 14.15
C HIS A 2 -8.29 -23.73 13.10
N ILE A 3 -7.72 -24.69 12.34
CA ILE A 3 -6.68 -24.43 11.32
C ILE A 3 -7.30 -23.88 10.01
N ALA A 4 -8.54 -24.27 9.70
CA ALA A 4 -9.24 -23.80 8.50
C ALA A 4 -9.78 -22.35 8.66
N GLU A 5 -10.15 -21.96 9.88
CA GLU A 5 -10.53 -20.58 10.18
C GLU A 5 -9.34 -19.62 10.06
N SER A 6 -8.15 -20.00 10.56
CA SER A 6 -6.96 -19.15 10.45
C SER A 6 -6.49 -18.98 9.01
N SER A 7 -6.57 -20.03 8.18
CA SER A 7 -6.16 -19.95 6.77
C SER A 7 -7.13 -19.14 5.92
N THR A 8 -8.44 -19.24 6.17
CA THR A 8 -9.46 -18.44 5.47
C THR A 8 -9.34 -16.96 5.83
N GLU A 9 -9.12 -16.64 7.11
CA GLU A 9 -8.90 -15.27 7.57
C GLU A 9 -7.64 -14.65 6.95
N LEU A 10 -6.55 -15.43 6.86
CA LEU A 10 -5.30 -15.01 6.24
C LEU A 10 -5.45 -14.77 4.73
N ALA A 11 -6.20 -15.63 4.04
CA ALA A 11 -6.49 -15.47 2.61
C ALA A 11 -7.36 -14.24 2.33
N ILE A 12 -8.37 -13.97 3.16
CA ILE A 12 -9.20 -12.76 3.03
C ILE A 12 -8.37 -11.51 3.25
N ARG A 13 -7.52 -11.48 4.30
CA ARG A 13 -6.58 -10.37 4.53
C ARG A 13 -5.66 -10.17 3.33
N PHE A 14 -5.08 -11.24 2.79
CA PHE A 14 -4.24 -11.18 1.60
C PHE A 14 -4.93 -10.52 0.40
N VAL A 15 -6.18 -10.89 0.11
CA VAL A 15 -6.96 -10.32 -0.99
C VAL A 15 -7.26 -8.83 -0.77
N ILE A 16 -7.65 -8.45 0.46
CA ILE A 16 -7.90 -7.05 0.82
C ILE A 16 -6.64 -6.21 0.60
N GLU A 17 -5.48 -6.69 1.05
CA GLU A 17 -4.23 -5.94 0.93
C GLU A 17 -3.72 -5.86 -0.52
N LEU A 18 -3.93 -6.91 -1.34
CA LEU A 18 -3.67 -6.84 -2.78
C LEU A 18 -4.55 -5.79 -3.47
N PHE A 19 -5.83 -5.74 -3.11
CA PHE A 19 -6.75 -4.73 -3.63
C PHE A 19 -6.32 -3.31 -3.23
N TRP A 20 -5.82 -3.13 -2.00
CA TRP A 20 -5.28 -1.86 -1.54
C TRP A 20 -4.06 -1.41 -2.36
N ILE A 21 -3.09 -2.30 -2.60
CA ILE A 21 -1.91 -2.00 -3.45
C ILE A 21 -2.35 -1.60 -4.86
N TYR A 22 -3.29 -2.36 -5.44
CA TYR A 22 -3.84 -2.04 -6.76
C TYR A 22 -4.49 -0.65 -6.79
N ALA A 23 -5.33 -0.34 -5.81
CA ALA A 23 -6.00 0.96 -5.70
C ALA A 23 -4.99 2.11 -5.60
N CYS A 24 -3.91 1.94 -4.84
CA CYS A 24 -2.85 2.94 -4.71
C CYS A 24 -2.17 3.20 -6.06
N ILE A 25 -1.75 2.15 -6.77
CA ILE A 25 -1.11 2.27 -8.09
C ILE A 25 -2.06 2.90 -9.10
N TYR A 26 -3.33 2.48 -9.09
CA TYR A 26 -4.37 3.03 -9.97
C TYR A 26 -4.58 4.53 -9.72
N ALA A 27 -4.70 4.94 -8.46
CA ALA A 27 -4.87 6.33 -8.07
C ALA A 27 -3.71 7.20 -8.56
N VAL A 28 -2.46 6.72 -8.51
CA VAL A 28 -1.36 7.51 -9.07
C VAL A 28 -1.42 7.54 -10.60
N ARG A 29 -1.73 6.41 -11.27
CA ARG A 29 -1.84 6.38 -12.74
C ARG A 29 -2.94 7.29 -13.27
N SER A 30 -4.08 7.39 -12.60
CA SER A 30 -5.21 8.21 -13.04
C SER A 30 -4.94 9.71 -12.99
N THR A 31 -3.98 10.17 -12.19
CA THR A 31 -3.77 11.61 -11.92
C THR A 31 -3.07 12.39 -13.04
N LYS A 32 -2.81 11.83 -14.23
CA LYS A 32 -2.02 12.45 -15.33
C LYS A 32 -0.63 13.00 -14.90
N LEU A 33 -0.24 12.80 -13.64
CA LEU A 33 1.03 13.19 -13.01
C LEU A 33 2.12 12.14 -13.23
N ILE A 34 1.99 11.31 -14.27
CA ILE A 34 2.96 10.25 -14.62
C ILE A 34 4.39 10.81 -14.73
N TYR A 35 4.53 12.09 -15.07
CA TYR A 35 5.82 12.78 -15.18
C TYR A 35 6.45 13.15 -13.84
N TRP A 36 5.70 13.16 -12.73
CA TRP A 36 6.24 13.45 -11.40
C TRP A 36 6.71 12.16 -10.70
N ARG A 37 7.90 11.72 -11.12
CA ARG A 37 8.54 10.47 -10.67
C ARG A 37 8.66 10.36 -9.15
N GLN A 38 8.90 11.46 -8.44
CA GLN A 38 9.08 11.45 -6.98
C GLN A 38 7.83 10.98 -6.22
N GLY A 39 6.65 11.51 -6.53
CA GLY A 39 5.39 11.07 -5.90
C GLY A 39 5.08 9.60 -6.21
N TRP A 40 5.39 9.17 -7.45
CA TRP A 40 5.28 7.78 -7.87
C TRP A 40 6.19 6.85 -7.05
N TYR A 41 7.45 7.22 -6.85
CA TYR A 41 8.41 6.42 -6.09
C TYR A 41 8.03 6.29 -4.62
N VAL A 42 7.48 7.34 -4.01
CA VAL A 42 7.03 7.28 -2.60
C VAL A 42 5.85 6.31 -2.46
N VAL A 43 4.85 6.39 -3.33
CA VAL A 43 3.72 5.44 -3.29
C VAL A 43 4.18 4.01 -3.56
N LEU A 44 5.05 3.80 -4.56
CA LEU A 44 5.63 2.48 -4.83
C LEU A 44 6.41 1.92 -3.63
N LEU A 45 7.22 2.75 -2.97
CA LEU A 45 7.99 2.35 -1.79
C LEU A 45 7.05 1.89 -0.66
N GLY A 46 5.97 2.65 -0.42
CA GLY A 46 4.96 2.26 0.56
C GLY A 46 4.27 0.94 0.20
N CYS A 47 3.91 0.74 -1.08
CA CYS A 47 3.34 -0.52 -1.57
C CYS A 47 4.31 -1.70 -1.41
N LEU A 48 5.62 -1.51 -1.65
CA LEU A 48 6.64 -2.56 -1.48
C LEU A 48 6.80 -2.95 -0.01
N ILE A 49 6.84 -1.97 0.90
CA ILE A 49 6.91 -2.23 2.34
C ILE A 49 5.64 -2.94 2.82
N HIS A 50 4.48 -2.59 2.25
CA HIS A 50 3.23 -3.24 2.56
C HIS A 50 3.15 -4.67 2.00
N ALA A 51 3.70 -4.92 0.81
CA ALA A 51 3.85 -6.28 0.28
C ALA A 51 4.79 -7.14 1.14
N ALA A 52 5.88 -6.54 1.65
CA ALA A 52 6.76 -7.22 2.60
C ALA A 52 6.03 -7.55 3.91
N TYR A 53 5.16 -6.66 4.40
CA TYR A 53 4.25 -6.98 5.52
C TYR A 53 3.44 -8.25 5.24
N ILE A 54 2.81 -8.35 4.07
CA ILE A 54 1.99 -9.51 3.72
C ILE A 54 2.82 -10.81 3.82
N LEU A 55 4.03 -10.82 3.28
CA LEU A 55 4.93 -11.98 3.36
C LEU A 55 5.32 -12.32 4.80
N VAL A 56 5.64 -11.31 5.61
CA VAL A 56 6.02 -11.46 7.03
C VAL A 56 4.83 -11.94 7.88
N ALA A 57 3.62 -11.50 7.57
CA ALA A 57 2.38 -11.95 8.19
C ALA A 57 2.07 -13.41 7.86
N LEU A 58 2.28 -13.82 6.59
CA LEU A 58 2.15 -15.22 6.17
C LEU A 58 3.18 -16.14 6.85
N ALA A 59 4.35 -15.60 7.20
CA ALA A 59 5.40 -16.32 7.94
C ALA A 59 5.25 -16.28 9.47
N GLU A 60 4.15 -15.71 9.99
CA GLU A 60 3.85 -15.58 11.44
C GLU A 60 4.94 -14.85 12.26
N ILE A 61 5.67 -13.92 11.64
CA ILE A 61 6.76 -13.19 12.29
C ILE A 61 6.20 -11.99 13.10
N GLN A 62 6.69 -11.81 14.33
CA GLN A 62 6.21 -10.83 15.33
C GLN A 62 6.23 -9.34 14.92
N TYR A 63 6.81 -8.98 13.78
CA TYR A 63 6.94 -7.58 13.32
C TYR A 63 5.99 -7.19 12.18
N ALA A 64 5.09 -8.09 11.76
CA ALA A 64 4.18 -7.85 10.63
C ALA A 64 3.35 -6.55 10.81
N GLY A 65 2.78 -6.32 11.99
CA GLY A 65 1.95 -5.12 12.24
C GLY A 65 2.70 -3.80 12.09
N MET A 66 4.00 -3.76 12.41
CA MET A 66 4.83 -2.56 12.28
C MET A 66 5.09 -2.22 10.81
N LEU A 67 5.39 -3.24 9.99
CA LEU A 67 5.56 -3.10 8.53
C LEU A 67 4.26 -2.64 7.85
N ARG A 68 3.10 -3.16 8.29
CA ARG A 68 1.78 -2.74 7.80
C ARG A 68 1.60 -1.23 7.97
N ASN A 69 1.78 -0.75 9.20
CA ASN A 69 1.60 0.67 9.55
C ASN A 69 2.60 1.57 8.83
N LEU A 70 3.85 1.15 8.73
CA LEU A 70 4.89 1.88 8.00
C LEU A 70 4.55 2.00 6.50
N GLY A 71 4.16 0.91 5.86
CA GLY A 71 3.77 0.88 4.45
C GLY A 71 2.57 1.79 4.18
N MET A 72 1.52 1.72 5.01
CA MET A 72 0.35 2.61 4.89
C MET A 72 0.73 4.08 5.07
N GLY A 73 1.59 4.39 6.06
CA GLY A 73 2.06 5.76 6.31
C GLY A 73 2.84 6.34 5.13
N ILE A 74 3.73 5.57 4.53
CA ILE A 74 4.52 6.00 3.37
C ILE A 74 3.62 6.22 2.15
N VAL A 75 2.65 5.33 1.89
CA VAL A 75 1.67 5.54 0.82
C VAL A 75 0.85 6.81 1.06
N ALA A 76 0.41 7.06 2.30
CA ALA A 76 -0.34 8.26 2.64
C ALA A 76 0.47 9.54 2.36
N VAL A 77 1.76 9.55 2.69
CA VAL A 77 2.68 10.65 2.33
C VAL A 77 2.75 10.84 0.82
N GLY A 78 2.91 9.76 0.05
CA GLY A 78 2.92 9.81 -1.41
C GLY A 78 1.63 10.37 -2.01
N ILE A 79 0.47 9.97 -1.48
CA ILE A 79 -0.84 10.50 -1.90
C ILE A 79 -0.98 11.99 -1.56
N LEU A 80 -0.58 12.41 -0.36
CA LEU A 80 -0.60 13.83 0.04
C LEU A 80 0.29 14.70 -0.86
N MET A 81 1.47 14.19 -1.18
CA MET A 81 2.38 14.81 -2.13
C MET A 81 1.71 15.00 -3.49
N LEU A 82 1.04 13.96 -4.02
CA LEU A 82 0.31 14.00 -5.29
C LEU A 82 -0.86 14.98 -5.25
N ALA A 83 -1.65 14.95 -4.18
CA ALA A 83 -2.78 15.86 -3.99
C ALA A 83 -2.33 17.32 -3.93
N LYS A 84 -1.26 17.63 -3.19
CA LYS A 84 -0.67 18.97 -3.14
C LYS A 84 -0.23 19.44 -4.52
N ARG A 85 0.42 18.55 -5.30
CA ARG A 85 0.87 18.87 -6.66
C ARG A 85 -0.31 19.08 -7.62
N MET A 86 -1.35 18.25 -7.54
CA MET A 86 -2.56 18.42 -8.35
C MET A 86 -3.23 19.77 -8.07
N LYS A 87 -3.38 20.15 -6.78
CA LYS A 87 -3.92 21.46 -6.41
C LYS A 87 -3.12 22.58 -7.08
N THR A 88 -1.79 22.55 -6.99
CA THR A 88 -0.94 23.57 -7.65
C THR A 88 -1.14 23.64 -9.17
N ILE A 89 -1.46 22.53 -9.84
CA ILE A 89 -1.67 22.49 -11.29
C ILE A 89 -3.08 22.97 -11.67
N MET A 90 -4.09 22.65 -10.86
CA MET A 90 -5.49 22.95 -11.15
C MET A 90 -5.94 24.36 -10.72
N GLY A 91 -5.21 24.99 -9.79
CA GLY A 91 -5.57 26.28 -9.18
C GLY A 91 -6.30 26.11 -7.86
#